data_AF-A0A951PWQ6-F1
#
_entry.id   AF-A0A951PWQ6-F1
#
_cell.length_a   1.000
_cell.length_b   1.000
_cell.length_c   1.000
_cell.angle_alpha   90.00
_cell.angle_beta   90.00
_cell.angle_gamma   90.00
#
_symmetry.space_group_name_H-M   'P 1'
#
loop_
_entity.id
_entity.type
_entity.pdbx_description
1 polymer ?
#
loop_
_entity_poly.entity_id
_entity_poly.type
_entity_poly.pdbx_seq_one_letter_code
_entity_poly.pdbx_strand_id
1 'polypeptide(L)' 'MITNILSMPKFSQGQKVVFVGGEGIIKNYRPESDSWVYLVEMPLRPKQNIDRVGYETMLWLSESEISEIFKT' A
#
# COMPACT_ATOMS: atom_id res chain seq x y z
N MET A 1 -29.49 13.64 -6.43
CA MET A 1 -28.42 12.61 -6.37
C MET A 1 -27.23 13.26 -5.70
N ILE A 2 -26.87 12.85 -4.49
CA ILE A 2 -25.65 13.32 -3.84
C ILE A 2 -24.48 12.59 -4.50
N THR A 3 -23.77 13.25 -5.41
CA THR A 3 -22.47 12.77 -5.87
C THR A 3 -21.51 12.97 -4.70
N ASN A 4 -21.28 11.91 -3.92
CA ASN A 4 -20.16 11.88 -2.98
C ASN A 4 -18.90 12.02 -3.84
N ILE A 5 -18.39 13.24 -3.95
CA ILE A 5 -17.10 13.53 -4.56
C ILE A 5 -16.07 12.86 -3.67
N LEU A 6 -15.81 11.58 -3.92
CA LEU A 6 -14.71 10.86 -3.32
C LEU A 6 -13.46 11.71 -3.55
N SER A 7 -12.86 12.16 -2.45
CA SER A 7 -11.61 12.93 -2.49
C SER A 7 -10.59 12.15 -3.31
N MET A 8 -9.72 12.85 -4.05
CA MET A 8 -8.65 12.17 -4.81
C MET A 8 -7.85 11.23 -3.90
N PRO A 9 -7.37 10.08 -4.42
CA PRO A 9 -6.57 9.16 -3.64
C PRO A 9 -5.32 9.87 -3.13
N LYS A 10 -5.02 9.70 -1.84
CA LYS A 10 -3.84 10.30 -1.20
C LYS A 10 -2.53 9.73 -1.74
N PHE A 11 -2.53 8.46 -2.13
CA PHE A 11 -1.33 7.77 -2.64
C PHE A 11 -1.52 7.33 -4.09
N SER A 12 -0.45 7.37 -4.88
CA SER A 12 -0.45 6.98 -6.29
C SER A 12 0.22 5.62 -6.51
N GLN A 13 -0.15 4.94 -7.60
CA GLN A 13 0.52 3.72 -8.04
C GLN A 13 2.02 3.97 -8.26
N GLY A 14 2.87 3.07 -7.76
CA GLY A 14 4.34 3.17 -7.78
C GLY A 14 4.93 3.96 -6.61
N GLN A 15 4.09 4.60 -5.77
CA GLN A 15 4.56 5.30 -4.59
C GLN A 15 5.02 4.33 -3.51
N LYS A 16 6.16 4.63 -2.87
CA LYS A 16 6.66 3.89 -1.72
C LYS A 16 6.01 4.44 -0.44
N VAL A 17 5.50 3.55 0.40
CA VAL A 17 4.75 3.87 1.61
C VAL A 17 5.22 3.02 2.79
N VAL A 18 4.88 3.46 4.00
CA VAL A 18 5.07 2.70 5.24
C VAL A 18 3.72 2.36 5.87
N PHE A 19 3.65 1.24 6.56
CA PHE A 19 2.49 0.77 7.31
C PHE A 19 2.97 -0.10 8.48
N VAL A 20 2.06 -0.56 9.35
CA VAL A 20 2.40 -1.30 10.59
C VAL A 20 3.22 -2.59 10.35
N GLY A 21 3.20 -3.15 9.13
CA GLY A 21 3.99 -4.35 8.76
C GLY A 21 5.33 -4.07 8.07
N GLY A 22 5.67 -2.81 7.79
CA GLY A 22 6.92 -2.43 7.13
C GLY A 22 6.72 -1.41 6.01
N GLU A 23 7.57 -1.51 4.98
CA GLU A 23 7.51 -0.64 3.80
C GLU A 23 7.00 -1.43 2.60
N GLY A 24 6.32 -0.75 1.68
CA GLY A 24 5.84 -1.35 0.45
C GLY A 24 5.62 -0.34 -0.66
N ILE A 25 5.17 -0.82 -1.82
CA ILE A 25 4.91 -0.02 -3.01
C ILE A 25 3.43 -0.16 -3.38
N ILE A 26 2.75 0.95 -3.61
CA ILE A 26 1.35 0.94 -4.08
C ILE A 26 1.31 0.33 -5.49
N LYS A 27 0.54 -0.73 -5.68
CA LYS A 27 0.30 -1.37 -7.00
C LYS A 27 -1.07 -1.07 -7.57
N ASN A 28 -2.04 -0.77 -6.71
CA ASN A 28 -3.40 -0.41 -7.13
C ASN A 28 -4.11 0.33 -5.99
N TYR A 29 -5.24 0.95 -6.27
CA TYR A 29 -6.12 1.54 -5.28
C TYR A 29 -7.56 1.57 -5.80
N ARG A 30 -8.52 1.50 -4.88
CA ARG A 30 -9.95 1.62 -5.20
C ARG A 30 -10.67 2.41 -4.10
N PRO A 31 -11.75 3.11 -4.45
CA PRO A 31 -12.56 3.80 -3.45
C PRO A 31 -13.28 2.79 -2.55
N GLU A 32 -13.40 3.10 -1.27
CA GLU A 32 -14.12 2.31 -0.26
C GLU A 32 -14.93 3.23 0.66
N SER A 33 -16.25 3.23 0.50
CA SER A 33 -17.23 4.05 1.23
C SER A 33 -16.92 5.56 1.24
N ASP A 34 -16.03 6.02 2.13
CA ASP A 34 -15.62 7.42 2.30
C ASP A 34 -14.09 7.60 2.29
N SER A 35 -13.34 6.54 1.98
CA SER A 35 -11.88 6.54 1.92
C SER A 35 -11.40 5.69 0.74
N TRP A 36 -10.11 5.34 0.75
CA TRP A 36 -9.45 4.55 -0.26
C TRP A 36 -8.78 3.33 0.38
N VAL A 37 -8.81 2.22 -0.33
CA VAL A 37 -7.98 1.06 -0.02
C VAL A 37 -6.94 0.90 -1.09
N TYR A 38 -5.73 0.54 -0.67
CA TYR A 38 -4.56 0.46 -1.52
C TYR A 38 -4.00 -0.95 -1.48
N LEU A 39 -3.66 -1.47 -2.66
CA LEU A 39 -2.92 -2.71 -2.81
C LEU A 39 -1.44 -2.37 -2.67
N VAL A 40 -0.82 -2.88 -1.61
CA VAL A 40 0.60 -2.66 -1.29
C VAL A 40 1.38 -3.95 -1.53
N GLU A 41 2.41 -3.86 -2.36
CA GLU A 41 3.39 -4.93 -2.56
C GLU A 41 4.59 -4.70 -1.65
N MET A 42 4.91 -5.70 -0.83
CA MET A 42 6.10 -5.66 0.02
C MET A 42 7.30 -6.19 -0.76
N PRO A 43 8.43 -5.45 -0.84
CA PRO A 43 9.64 -5.97 -1.46
C PRO A 43 10.13 -7.20 -0.69
N LEU A 44 10.44 -8.27 -1.42
CA LEU A 44 11.07 -9.45 -0.85
C LEU A 44 12.37 -9.03 -0.17
N ARG A 45 12.45 -9.18 1.15
CA ARG A 45 13.75 -9.10 1.82
C ARG A 45 14.62 -10.20 1.22
N PRO A 46 15.84 -9.91 0.74
CA PRO A 46 16.72 -10.93 0.20
C PRO A 46 16.92 -11.99 1.27
N LYS A 47 16.40 -13.19 0.98
CA LYS A 47 16.48 -14.34 1.86
C LYS A 47 17.95 -14.67 2.02
N GLN A 48 18.48 -14.62 3.25
CA GLN A 48 19.74 -15.30 3.53
C GLN A 48 19.51 -16.81 3.34
N ASN A 49 19.83 -17.28 2.13
CA ASN A 49 20.43 -18.57 1.80
C ASN A 49 19.92 -19.86 2.48
N ILE A 50 18.63 -19.98 2.82
CA ILE A 50 18.01 -21.28 3.16
C ILE A 50 16.57 -21.31 2.65
N ASP A 51 16.38 -22.07 1.57
CA ASP A 51 15.17 -22.77 1.11
C ASP A 51 13.84 -22.36 1.72
N ARG A 52 13.38 -21.15 1.43
CA ARG A 52 12.08 -20.72 1.91
C ARG A 52 11.51 -19.83 0.81
N VAL A 53 10.53 -20.35 0.09
CA VAL A 53 9.85 -19.69 -1.04
C VAL A 53 9.50 -18.26 -0.62
N GLY A 54 9.99 -17.26 -1.36
CA GLY A 54 9.62 -15.88 -1.17
C GLY A 54 8.28 -15.66 -1.85
N TYR A 55 7.18 -15.62 -1.08
CA TYR A 55 5.93 -15.13 -1.61
C TYR A 55 6.00 -13.60 -1.63
N GLU A 56 6.02 -13.01 -2.81
CA GLU A 56 5.63 -11.61 -2.99
C GLU A 56 4.29 -11.42 -2.28
N THR A 57 4.31 -10.68 -1.16
CA THR A 57 3.10 -10.48 -0.35
C THR A 57 2.46 -9.19 -0.80
N MET A 58 1.28 -9.33 -1.40
CA MET A 58 0.39 -8.22 -1.71
C MET A 58 -0.70 -8.13 -0.64
N LEU A 59 -0.92 -6.93 -0.11
CA LEU A 59 -1.89 -6.69 0.95
C LEU A 59 -2.80 -5.52 0.58
N TRP A 60 -4.10 -5.65 0.84
CA TRP A 60 -5.01 -4.51 0.82
C TRP A 60 -5.00 -3.82 2.18
N LEU A 61 -4.72 -2.53 2.18
CA LEU A 61 -4.63 -1.69 3.37
C LEU A 61 -5.54 -0.47 3.21
N SER A 62 -6.19 -0.06 4.30
CA SER A 62 -6.96 1.18 4.31
C SER A 62 -6.03 2.39 4.30
N GLU A 63 -6.51 3.53 3.80
CA GLU A 63 -5.74 4.79 3.76
C GLU A 63 -5.13 5.17 5.11
N SER A 64 -5.85 4.92 6.20
CA SER A 64 -5.42 5.19 7.58
C SER A 64 -4.28 4.28 8.07
N GLU A 65 -4.04 3.15 7.42
CA GLU A 65 -2.97 2.21 7.78
C GLU A 65 -1.65 2.53 7.08
N ILE A 66 -1.68 3.47 6.13
CA ILE A 66 -0.57 3.80 5.24
C ILE A 66 -0.09 5.23 5.48
N SER A 67 1.21 5.45 5.39
CA SER A 67 1.83 6.76 5.51
C SER A 67 2.93 6.96 4.47
N GLU A 68 3.17 8.22 4.11
CA GLU A 68 4.26 8.57 3.19
C GLU A 68 5.62 8.42 3.87
N ILE A 69 6.63 8.04 3.09
CA ILE A 69 8.02 8.09 3.55
C ILE A 69 8.47 9.54 3.47
N PHE A 70 8.51 10.23 4.61
CA PHE A 70 9.18 11.53 4.69
C PHE A 70 10.68 11.32 4.45
N LYS A 71 11.20 11.84 3.33
CA LYS A 71 12.64 11.99 3.14
C LYS A 71 13.10 13.24 3.88
N THR A 72 13.85 13.06 4.97
CA THR A 72 14.73 14.09 5.56
C THR A 72 15.93 14.32 4.66
#